data_AF-A0A1B7KPQ6-F1
#
_entry.id   AF-A0A1B7KPQ6-F1
#
_cell.length_a   1.000
_cell.length_b   1.000
_cell.length_c   1.000
_cell.angle_alpha   90.00
_cell.angle_beta   90.00
_cell.angle_gamma   90.00
#
_symmetry.space_group_name_H-M   'P 1'
#
loop_
_entity.id
_entity.type
_entity.pdbx_description
1 polymer ?
#
loop_
_entity_poly.entity_id
_entity_poly.type
_entity_poly.pdbx_seq_one_letter_code
_entity_poly.pdbx_strand_id
1 'polypeptide(L)'
;MNSTIIWMIIGMGLVTYIPRMLPLVVFQRVKLPAFWQGVLKNVPYATLGALIIPGIFFINDDVWFGILGLVSAFVSAWLGANVIIVVLVSVMVLSVYALFV
;
A
#
# COMPACT_ATOMS: atom_id res chain seq x y z
N MET A 1 37.68 3.08 -0.67
CA MET A 1 36.34 2.52 -0.96
C MET A 1 36.51 1.27 -1.79
N ASN A 2 36.03 0.13 -1.28
CA ASN A 2 36.34 -1.19 -1.82
C ASN A 2 35.70 -1.39 -3.21
N SER A 3 36.48 -1.73 -4.24
CA SER A 3 36.00 -1.90 -5.63
C SER A 3 34.83 -2.89 -5.77
N THR A 4 34.71 -3.81 -4.81
CA THR A 4 33.59 -4.75 -4.68
C THR A 4 32.23 -4.07 -4.52
N ILE A 5 32.17 -2.93 -3.81
CA ILE A 5 30.92 -2.18 -3.59
C ILE A 5 30.46 -1.54 -4.90
N ILE A 6 31.40 -1.03 -5.70
CA ILE A 6 31.09 -0.41 -7.00
C ILE A 6 30.51 -1.45 -7.96
N TRP A 7 31.13 -2.63 -8.04
CA TRP A 7 30.61 -3.75 -8.85
C TRP A 7 29.25 -4.26 -8.37
N MET A 8 29.02 -4.29 -7.05
CA MET A 8 27.73 -4.66 -6.47
C MET A 8 26.62 -3.67 -6.84
N ILE A 9 26.88 -2.36 -6.75
CA ILE A 9 25.92 -1.32 -7.12
C ILE A 9 25.55 -1.43 -8.61
N ILE A 10 26.53 -1.63 -9.48
CA ILE A 10 26.31 -1.80 -10.92
C ILE A 10 25.50 -3.07 -11.20
N GLY A 11 25.86 -4.20 -10.58
CA GLY A 11 25.15 -5.46 -10.74
C GLY A 11 23.70 -5.39 -10.25
N MET A 12 23.47 -4.77 -9.08
CA MET A 12 22.14 -4.62 -8.51
C MET A 12 21.26 -3.69 -9.37
N GLY A 13 21.85 -2.60 -9.90
CA GLY A 13 21.17 -1.69 -10.81
C GLY A 13 20.77 -2.36 -12.12
N LEU A 14 21.64 -3.17 -12.72
CA LEU A 14 21.34 -3.92 -13.95
C LEU A 14 20.17 -4.88 -13.76
N VAL A 15 20.21 -5.66 -12.67
CA VAL A 15 19.18 -6.67 -12.35
C VAL A 15 17.84 -6.04 -11.95
N THR A 16 17.80 -4.82 -11.40
CA THR A 16 16.53 -4.13 -11.10
C THR A 16 16.00 -3.29 -12.27
N TYR A 17 16.88 -2.72 -13.09
CA TYR A 17 16.49 -1.87 -14.21
C TYR A 17 15.92 -2.69 -15.37
N ILE A 18 16.51 -3.84 -15.69
CA ILE A 18 16.01 -4.70 -16.78
C ILE A 18 14.53 -5.09 -16.54
N PRO A 19 14.13 -5.66 -15.39
CA PRO A 19 12.73 -6.03 -15.15
C PRO A 19 11.78 -4.85 -15.01
N ARG A 20 12.25 -3.63 -14.67
CA ARG A 20 11.39 -2.44 -14.58
C ARG A 20 11.16 -1.77 -15.93
N MET A 21 12.20 -1.68 -16.75
CA MET A 21 12.13 -1.02 -18.05
C MET A 21 11.47 -1.88 -19.12
N LEU A 22 11.64 -3.20 -19.05
CA LEU A 22 11.07 -4.12 -20.03
C LEU A 22 9.53 -4.03 -20.05
N PRO A 23 8.81 -4.03 -18.92
CA PRO A 23 7.38 -3.73 -18.88
C PRO A 23 7.06 -2.34 -19.43
N LEU A 24 7.77 -1.30 -18.99
CA LEU A 24 7.49 0.09 -19.39
C LEU A 24 7.60 0.29 -20.91
N VAL A 25 8.62 -0.28 -21.55
CA VAL A 25 8.87 -0.13 -22.99
C VAL A 25 7.95 -1.03 -23.83
N VAL A 26 7.62 -2.23 -23.36
CA VAL A 26 6.67 -3.12 -24.04
C VAL A 26 5.24 -2.57 -23.97
N PHE A 27 4.81 -2.09 -22.80
CA PHE A 27 3.47 -1.51 -22.62
C PHE A 27 3.28 -0.16 -23.35
N GLN A 28 4.36 0.59 -23.63
CA GLN A 28 4.28 1.81 -24.45
C GLN A 28 4.00 1.53 -25.94
N ARG A 29 4.39 0.38 -26.48
CA ARG A 29 4.19 0.05 -27.91
C ARG A 29 2.92 -0.73 -28.19
N VAL A 30 2.31 -1.36 -27.19
CA VAL A 30 1.03 -2.06 -27.34
C VAL A 30 -0.09 -1.07 -27.07
N LYS A 31 -0.86 -0.70 -28.11
CA LYS A 31 -2.16 -0.01 -27.94
C LYS A 31 -3.11 -0.97 -27.22
N LEU A 32 -3.03 -1.01 -25.90
CA LEU A 32 -3.95 -1.75 -25.07
C LEU A 32 -5.38 -1.28 -25.36
N PRO A 33 -6.34 -2.19 -25.57
CA PRO A 33 -7.75 -1.82 -25.69
C PRO A 33 -8.20 -0.98 -24.49
N ALA A 34 -9.14 -0.06 -24.69
CA ALA A 34 -9.64 0.84 -23.64
C ALA A 34 -10.05 0.09 -22.34
N PHE A 35 -10.54 -1.14 -22.47
CA PHE A 35 -10.84 -2.03 -21.35
C PHE A 35 -9.61 -2.32 -20.46
N TRP A 36 -8.50 -2.73 -21.06
CA TRP A 36 -7.28 -3.08 -20.31
C TRP A 36 -6.61 -1.85 -19.71
N GLN A 37 -6.63 -0.70 -20.39
CA GLN A 37 -6.14 0.56 -19.80
C GLN A 37 -6.97 0.98 -18.58
N GLY A 38 -8.29 0.81 -18.63
CA GLY A 38 -9.17 1.04 -17.50
C GLY A 38 -8.83 0.14 -16.31
N VAL A 39 -8.61 -1.16 -16.57
CA VAL A 39 -8.22 -2.13 -15.53
C VAL A 39 -6.86 -1.78 -14.94
N LEU A 40 -5.83 -1.53 -15.78
CA LEU A 40 -4.47 -1.20 -15.36
C LEU A 40 -4.41 0.08 -14.52
N LYS A 41 -5.22 1.08 -14.82
CA LYS A 41 -5.32 2.32 -14.02
C LYS A 41 -5.91 2.06 -12.62
N ASN A 42 -6.72 1.01 -12.47
CA ASN A 42 -7.33 0.62 -11.20
C ASN A 42 -6.49 -0.39 -10.40
N VAL A 43 -5.47 -1.00 -11.01
CA VAL A 43 -4.55 -1.94 -10.32
C VAL A 43 -3.93 -1.30 -9.07
N PRO A 44 -3.40 -0.06 -9.08
CA PRO A 44 -2.82 0.53 -7.88
C PRO A 44 -3.81 0.61 -6.71
N TYR A 45 -5.05 1.03 -6.97
CA TYR A 45 -6.10 1.09 -5.94
C TYR A 45 -6.48 -0.29 -5.43
N ALA A 46 -6.57 -1.29 -6.31
CA ALA A 46 -6.81 -2.66 -5.94
C ALA A 46 -5.66 -3.22 -5.07
N THR A 47 -4.41 -2.92 -5.41
CA THR A 47 -3.25 -3.35 -4.60
C THR A 47 -3.21 -2.68 -3.23
N LEU A 48 -3.56 -1.38 -3.14
CA LEU A 48 -3.67 -0.69 -1.85
C LEU A 48 -4.75 -1.33 -0.97
N GLY A 49 -5.94 -1.58 -1.52
CA GLY A 49 -7.01 -2.27 -0.78
C GLY A 49 -6.61 -3.68 -0.35
N ALA A 50 -6.02 -4.46 -1.26
CA ALA A 50 -5.56 -5.81 -0.99
C ALA A 50 -4.43 -5.89 0.03
N LEU A 51 -3.63 -4.83 0.20
CA LEU A 51 -2.58 -4.77 1.20
C LEU A 51 -3.10 -4.24 2.56
N ILE A 52 -3.96 -3.23 2.54
CA ILE A 52 -4.46 -2.54 3.74
C ILE A 52 -5.44 -3.42 4.53
N ILE A 53 -6.42 -4.05 3.86
CA ILE A 53 -7.44 -4.87 4.52
C ILE A 53 -6.80 -5.98 5.38
N PRO A 54 -5.95 -6.88 4.84
CA PRO A 54 -5.29 -7.88 5.66
C PRO A 54 -4.38 -7.24 6.72
N GLY A 55 -3.67 -6.15 6.37
CA GLY A 55 -2.84 -5.43 7.32
C GLY A 55 -3.58 -5.03 8.60
N ILE A 56 -4.85 -4.64 8.52
CA ILE A 56 -5.65 -4.25 9.69
C ILE A 56 -6.08 -5.47 10.53
N PHE A 57 -6.40 -6.60 9.90
CA PHE A 57 -6.88 -7.81 10.59
C PHE A 57 -5.75 -8.65 11.19
N PHE A 58 -4.54 -8.62 10.64
CA PHE A 58 -3.40 -9.42 11.11
C PHE A 58 -2.51 -8.73 12.16
N ILE A 59 -2.87 -7.54 12.64
CA ILE A 59 -2.09 -6.81 13.65
C ILE A 59 -2.24 -7.39 15.06
N ASN A 60 -3.39 -7.96 15.40
CA ASN A 60 -3.70 -8.52 16.72
C ASN A 60 -4.51 -9.81 16.59
N ASP A 61 -4.41 -10.71 17.57
CA ASP A 61 -5.20 -11.94 17.65
C ASP A 61 -6.71 -11.66 17.76
N ASP A 62 -7.07 -10.49 18.31
CA ASP A 62 -8.45 -10.03 18.41
C ASP A 62 -8.93 -9.32 17.14
N VAL A 63 -9.82 -10.01 16.40
CA VAL A 63 -10.49 -9.50 15.19
C VAL A 63 -11.24 -8.19 15.48
N TRP A 64 -11.76 -8.01 16.70
CA TRP A 64 -12.43 -6.78 17.12
C TRP A 64 -11.52 -5.54 17.07
N PHE A 65 -10.22 -5.71 17.32
CA PHE A 65 -9.24 -4.62 17.25
C PHE A 65 -9.15 -4.07 15.82
N GLY A 66 -9.05 -4.95 14.83
CA GLY A 66 -9.01 -4.57 13.42
C GLY A 66 -10.31 -3.90 12.96
N ILE A 67 -11.46 -4.43 13.37
CA ILE A 67 -12.78 -3.88 13.02
C ILE A 67 -12.96 -2.46 13.57
N LEU A 68 -12.60 -2.22 14.84
CA LEU A 68 -12.71 -0.89 15.45
C LEU A 68 -11.77 0.14 14.80
N GLY A 69 -10.56 -0.28 14.45
CA GLY A 69 -9.62 0.55 13.69
C GLY A 69 -10.16 0.93 12.31
N LEU A 70 -10.73 -0.04 11.59
CA LEU A 70 -11.34 0.19 10.27
C LEU A 70 -12.54 1.13 10.37
N VAL A 71 -13.48 0.86 11.29
CA VAL A 71 -14.70 1.66 11.45
C VAL A 71 -14.36 3.09 11.86
N SER A 72 -13.45 3.30 12.81
CA SER A 72 -13.03 4.65 13.23
C SER A 72 -12.35 5.43 12.10
N ALA A 73 -11.50 4.77 11.30
CA ALA A 73 -10.86 5.37 10.13
C ALA A 73 -11.89 5.72 9.05
N PHE A 74 -12.84 4.81 8.79
CA PHE A 74 -13.84 4.97 7.76
C PHE A 74 -14.84 6.08 8.09
N VAL A 75 -15.32 6.14 9.34
CA VAL A 75 -16.23 7.20 9.80
C VAL A 75 -15.55 8.57 9.76
N SER A 76 -14.31 8.69 10.24
CA SER A 76 -13.59 9.96 10.20
C SER A 76 -13.23 10.41 8.78
N ALA A 77 -12.90 9.47 7.89
CA ALA A 77 -12.67 9.77 6.47
C ALA A 77 -13.95 10.21 5.75
N TRP A 78 -15.10 9.60 6.06
CA TRP A 78 -16.39 9.97 5.47
C TRP A 78 -16.78 11.41 5.85
N LEU A 79 -16.48 11.84 7.07
CA LEU A 79 -16.72 13.21 7.53
C LEU A 79 -15.84 14.28 6.82
N GLY A 80 -14.98 13.88 5.88
CA GLY A 80 -14.13 14.80 5.12
C GLY A 80 -12.92 15.31 5.91
N ALA A 81 -12.55 14.64 7.00
CA ALA A 81 -11.40 15.02 7.81
C ALA A 81 -10.07 14.78 7.06
N ASN A 82 -9.06 15.61 7.35
CA ASN A 82 -7.72 15.41 6.80
C ASN A 82 -7.13 14.07 7.27
N VAL A 83 -6.26 13.45 6.46
CA VAL A 83 -5.62 12.15 6.74
C VAL A 83 -4.95 12.13 8.12
N ILE A 84 -4.33 13.24 8.54
CA ILE A 84 -3.70 13.35 9.86
C ILE A 84 -4.73 13.18 10.99
N ILE A 85 -5.91 13.79 10.84
CA ILE A 85 -7.00 13.71 11.83
C ILE A 85 -7.57 12.29 11.85
N VAL A 86 -7.76 11.68 10.68
CA VAL A 86 -8.21 10.28 10.55
C VAL A 86 -7.27 9.34 11.31
N VAL A 87 -5.97 9.47 11.08
CA VAL A 87 -4.96 8.64 11.76
C VAL A 87 -4.97 8.88 13.27
N LEU A 88 -5.02 10.13 13.74
CA LEU A 88 -5.08 10.44 15.17
C LEU A 88 -6.32 9.86 15.85
N VAL A 89 -7.48 9.97 15.21
CA VAL A 89 -8.75 9.41 15.74
C VAL A 89 -8.66 7.89 15.82
N SER A 90 -8.20 7.22 14.77
CA SER A 90 -8.04 5.76 14.78
C SER A 90 -7.06 5.31 15.86
N VAL A 91 -5.91 5.98 16.01
CA VAL A 91 -4.94 5.66 17.07
C VAL A 91 -5.56 5.87 18.45
N MET A 92 -6.25 6.99 18.69
CA MET A 92 -6.93 7.26 19.97
C MET A 92 -7.97 6.19 20.31
N VAL A 93 -8.83 5.81 19.36
CA VAL A 93 -9.86 4.77 19.57
C VAL A 93 -9.22 3.42 19.87
N LEU A 94 -8.19 3.03 19.11
CA LEU A 94 -7.48 1.78 19.32
C LEU A 94 -6.71 1.76 20.63
N SER A 95 -6.06 2.86 21.02
CA SER A 95 -5.36 2.98 22.29
C SER A 95 -6.31 2.86 23.49
N VAL A 96 -7.51 3.44 23.41
CA VAL A 96 -8.53 3.27 24.47
C VAL A 96 -8.98 1.81 24.54
N TYR A 97 -9.27 1.17 23.39
CA TYR A 97 -9.68 -0.23 23.36
C TYR A 97 -8.59 -1.18 23.88
N ALA A 98 -7.32 -0.90 23.57
CA ALA A 98 -6.16 -1.64 24.06
C ALA A 98 -5.96 -1.58 25.59
N LEU A 99 -6.61 -0.65 26.30
CA LEU A 99 -6.55 -0.60 27.77
C LEU A 99 -7.60 -1.50 28.43
N PHE A 100 -8.61 -1.95 27.69
CA PHE A 100 -9.69 -2.80 28.19
C PHE A 100 -9.50 -4.29 27.88
N VAL A 101 -8.56 -4.62 26.98
CA VAL A 101 -8.12 -5.98 26.63
C VAL A 101 -6.76 -6.23 27.27
#